data_AF-A0A931H9C7-F1
#
_entry.id   AF-A0A931H9C7-F1
#
_cell.length_a   1.000
_cell.length_b   1.000
_cell.length_c   1.000
_cell.angle_alpha   90.00
_cell.angle_beta   90.00
_cell.angle_gamma   90.00
#
_symmetry.space_group_name_H-M   'P 1'
#
loop_
_entity.id
_entity.type
_entity.pdbx_description
1 polymer ?
#
loop_
_entity_poly.entity_id
_entity_poly.type
_entity_poly.pdbx_seq_one_letter_code
_entity_poly.pdbx_strand_id
1 'polypeptide(L)'
;MTATRLFDRAVIRLSPRKSDDAASAPENVADFLQGLVTVDVKQSLPAWGGLLSAQGKALFDFVIWPAGDDLLIDCEATAADALVKRLSMYRLRRAIDIALDEGIGVHWRPHLGDGAAADPRLAALGERWIAPIDVSDPADMLGGADAAWRAHRLSQGVCEGRAELGDGETLWLECNAAELHGVSFTKGCYIGQENTARMNWRQKVNRRLIVVPLEASDEKRRRAAYPELGLAVDHLRSEAIAPEFMPAWLAPVGE
;
A
#
# COMPACT_ATOMS: atom_id res chain seq x y z
N MET A 1 23.92 2.50 -14.27
CA MET A 1 23.14 2.45 -13.01
C MET A 1 21.95 1.55 -13.25
N THR A 2 21.59 0.70 -12.28
CA THR A 2 20.35 -0.08 -12.35
C THR A 2 19.17 0.87 -12.27
N ALA A 3 18.13 0.67 -13.09
CA ALA A 3 16.91 1.45 -12.98
C ALA A 3 16.28 1.22 -11.60
N THR A 4 15.82 2.30 -10.95
CA THR A 4 15.24 2.23 -9.59
C THR A 4 13.82 2.79 -9.54
N ARG A 5 13.44 3.65 -10.49
CA ARG A 5 12.11 4.28 -10.53
C ARG A 5 11.02 3.26 -10.84
N LEU A 6 9.90 3.33 -10.14
CA LEU A 6 8.69 2.56 -10.43
C LEU A 6 7.68 3.49 -11.11
N PHE A 7 7.35 3.22 -12.38
CA PHE A 7 6.38 3.98 -13.17
C PHE A 7 4.95 3.55 -12.92
N ASP A 8 4.74 2.32 -12.42
CA ASP A 8 3.42 1.85 -12.00
C ASP A 8 2.98 2.47 -10.66
N ARG A 9 3.82 3.35 -10.08
CA ARG A 9 3.58 4.09 -8.84
C ARG A 9 3.54 5.59 -9.10
N ALA A 10 2.64 6.28 -8.41
CA ALA A 10 2.53 7.74 -8.43
C ALA A 10 2.56 8.30 -7.01
N VAL A 11 2.94 9.57 -6.89
CA VAL A 11 2.94 10.29 -5.61
C VAL A 11 1.81 11.30 -5.58
N ILE A 12 0.96 11.22 -4.55
CA ILE A 12 -0.01 12.25 -4.21
C ILE A 12 0.55 13.03 -3.02
N ARG A 13 0.59 14.36 -3.14
CA ARG A 13 0.95 15.26 -2.05
C ARG A 13 -0.30 15.78 -1.37
N LEU A 14 -0.28 15.77 -0.04
CA LEU A 14 -1.25 16.45 0.79
C LEU A 14 -0.56 17.57 1.55
N SER A 15 -0.94 18.81 1.29
CA SER A 15 -0.31 20.00 1.88
C SER A 15 -1.34 20.87 2.60
N PRO A 16 -1.01 21.43 3.78
CA PRO A 16 -1.89 22.43 4.39
C PRO A 16 -1.90 23.70 3.54
N ARG A 17 -3.09 24.21 3.24
CA ARG A 17 -3.23 25.54 2.64
C ARG A 17 -3.04 26.59 3.71
N LYS A 18 -2.39 27.70 3.34
CA LYS A 18 -2.43 28.92 4.14
C LYS A 18 -3.88 29.38 4.23
N SER A 19 -4.36 29.58 5.45
CA SER A 19 -5.65 30.22 5.69
C SER A 19 -5.59 31.67 5.22
N ASP A 20 -6.66 32.16 4.58
CA ASP A 20 -6.82 33.58 4.28
C ASP A 20 -6.97 34.42 5.57
N ASP A 21 -7.41 33.78 6.65
CA ASP A 21 -7.40 34.35 8.00
C ASP A 21 -6.06 34.05 8.68
N ALA A 22 -5.22 35.09 8.83
CA ALA A 22 -3.91 35.03 9.48
C ALA A 22 -3.97 34.60 10.96
N ALA A 23 -5.15 34.60 11.60
CA ALA A 23 -5.32 34.14 12.97
C ALA A 23 -5.60 32.63 13.08
N SER A 24 -5.94 31.95 11.97
CA SER A 24 -6.17 30.50 11.99
C SER A 24 -4.86 29.72 11.89
N ALA A 25 -4.67 28.76 12.79
CA ALA A 25 -3.59 27.80 12.66
C ALA A 25 -3.73 27.00 11.34
N PRO A 26 -2.61 26.61 10.70
CA PRO A 26 -2.65 25.75 9.52
C PRO A 26 -3.25 24.38 9.89
N GLU A 27 -3.92 23.77 8.92
CA GLU A 27 -4.50 22.43 9.07
C GLU A 27 -3.40 21.39 9.32
N ASN A 28 -3.69 20.41 10.17
CA ASN A 28 -2.81 19.25 10.33
C ASN A 28 -3.24 18.14 9.37
N VAL A 29 -2.39 17.85 8.38
CA VAL A 29 -2.64 16.82 7.35
C VAL A 29 -2.68 15.41 7.97
N ALA A 30 -1.85 15.14 8.98
CA ALA A 30 -1.87 13.85 9.69
C ALA A 30 -3.21 13.65 10.42
N ASP A 31 -3.79 14.69 11.04
CA ASP A 31 -5.13 14.61 11.65
C ASP A 31 -6.23 14.30 10.62
N PHE A 32 -6.09 14.80 9.39
CA PHE A 32 -6.97 14.45 8.29
C PHE A 32 -6.87 12.99 7.89
N LEU A 33 -5.66 12.53 7.62
CA LEU A 33 -5.47 11.15 7.15
C LEU A 33 -5.75 10.12 8.24
N GLN A 34 -5.48 10.46 9.51
CA GLN A 34 -5.66 9.58 10.65
C GLN A 34 -7.08 9.02 10.77
N GLY A 35 -8.10 9.80 10.41
CA GLY A 35 -9.49 9.35 10.45
C GLY A 35 -9.95 8.53 9.24
N LEU A 36 -9.09 8.35 8.23
CA LEU A 36 -9.47 7.75 6.95
C LEU A 36 -8.76 6.42 6.68
N VAL A 37 -7.53 6.27 7.14
CA VAL A 37 -6.65 5.15 6.76
C VAL A 37 -6.44 4.16 7.90
N THR A 38 -6.05 2.93 7.55
CA THR A 38 -5.91 1.81 8.49
C THR A 38 -4.72 1.90 9.44
N VAL A 39 -3.67 2.64 9.08
CA VAL A 39 -2.44 2.81 9.87
C VAL A 39 -2.40 4.07 10.69
N ASP A 40 -1.61 4.08 11.76
CA ASP A 40 -1.43 5.27 12.59
C ASP A 40 -0.40 6.21 11.96
N VAL A 41 -0.88 7.25 11.28
CA VAL A 41 -0.02 8.20 10.54
C VAL A 41 0.71 9.17 11.46
N LYS A 42 0.45 9.14 12.76
CA LYS A 42 1.10 9.96 13.78
C LYS A 42 2.26 9.24 14.48
N GLN A 43 2.50 7.98 14.11
CA GLN A 43 3.61 7.18 14.61
C GLN A 43 4.73 7.14 13.55
N SER A 44 5.39 5.99 13.40
CA SER A 44 6.49 5.81 12.47
C SER A 44 5.99 5.80 11.02
N LEU A 45 6.62 6.66 10.21
CA LEU A 45 6.51 6.66 8.76
C LEU A 45 7.89 6.36 8.15
N PRO A 46 7.98 5.70 6.98
CA PRO A 46 6.88 5.31 6.11
C PRO A 46 6.02 4.17 6.67
N ALA A 47 4.74 4.12 6.29
CA ALA A 47 3.81 3.06 6.68
C ALA A 47 2.92 2.64 5.51
N TRP A 48 2.78 1.34 5.26
CA TRP A 48 1.83 0.82 4.28
C TRP A 48 0.45 0.74 4.92
N GLY A 49 -0.59 1.22 4.24
CA GLY A 49 -1.95 1.19 4.75
C GLY A 49 -2.96 1.23 3.61
N GLY A 50 -4.23 1.22 3.99
CA GLY A 50 -5.32 1.24 3.03
C GLY A 50 -6.40 2.27 3.34
N LEU A 51 -7.09 2.70 2.29
CA LEU A 51 -8.39 3.36 2.38
C LEU A 51 -9.45 2.30 2.10
N LEU A 52 -10.36 2.10 3.05
CA LEU A 52 -11.35 1.03 2.98
C LEU A 52 -12.74 1.53 2.58
N SER A 53 -13.59 0.59 2.16
CA SER A 53 -15.03 0.81 2.16
C SER A 53 -15.58 0.84 3.59
N ALA A 54 -16.82 1.32 3.77
CA ALA A 54 -17.49 1.25 5.06
C ALA A 54 -17.63 -0.20 5.58
N GLN A 55 -17.62 -1.18 4.67
CA GLN A 55 -17.65 -2.60 4.98
C GLN A 55 -16.26 -3.20 5.26
N GLY A 56 -15.19 -2.39 5.33
CA GLY A 56 -13.83 -2.86 5.64
C GLY A 56 -13.13 -3.56 4.48
N LYS A 57 -13.56 -3.31 3.23
CA LYS A 57 -12.93 -3.87 2.03
C LYS A 57 -11.87 -2.93 1.45
N ALA A 58 -10.78 -3.47 0.95
CA ALA A 58 -9.63 -2.71 0.43
C ALA A 58 -10.01 -1.97 -0.86
N LEU A 59 -10.06 -0.63 -0.85
CA LEU A 59 -10.28 0.15 -2.08
C LEU A 59 -8.97 0.60 -2.71
N PHE A 60 -8.03 1.05 -1.87
CA PHE A 60 -6.70 1.49 -2.27
C PHE A 60 -5.72 1.04 -1.20
N ASP A 61 -4.55 0.58 -1.62
CA ASP A 61 -3.39 0.43 -0.77
C ASP A 61 -2.29 1.41 -1.21
N PHE A 62 -1.49 1.86 -0.25
CA PHE A 62 -0.47 2.86 -0.47
C PHE A 62 0.54 2.89 0.66
N VAL A 63 1.69 3.51 0.41
CA VAL A 63 2.68 3.84 1.45
C VAL A 63 2.61 5.34 1.73
N ILE A 64 2.47 5.70 3.00
CA ILE A 64 2.48 7.08 3.46
C ILE A 64 3.90 7.44 3.89
N TRP A 65 4.43 8.55 3.38
CA TRP A 65 5.76 9.07 3.69
C TRP A 65 5.66 10.43 4.39
N PRO A 66 6.60 10.72 5.32
CA PRO A 66 6.67 12.04 5.96
C PRO A 66 7.29 13.06 4.98
N ALA A 67 6.79 14.30 4.97
CA ALA A 67 7.34 15.38 4.16
C ALA A 67 7.19 16.76 4.83
N GLY A 68 7.77 16.93 6.01
CA GLY A 68 7.60 18.16 6.80
C GLY A 68 6.17 18.28 7.30
N ASP A 69 5.50 19.39 6.98
CA ASP A 69 4.07 19.60 7.29
C ASP A 69 3.13 18.89 6.28
N ASP A 70 3.69 18.39 5.17
CA ASP A 70 2.98 17.60 4.18
C ASP A 70 3.03 16.09 4.51
N LEU A 71 2.14 15.34 3.87
CA LEU A 71 2.28 13.89 3.70
C LEU A 71 2.32 13.54 2.22
N LEU A 72 3.12 12.53 1.86
CA LEU A 72 3.14 11.95 0.52
C LEU A 72 2.51 10.56 0.56
N ILE A 73 1.68 10.26 -0.43
CA ILE A 73 1.07 8.96 -0.63
C ILE A 73 1.65 8.38 -1.91
N ASP A 74 2.42 7.31 -1.77
CA ASP A 74 2.86 6.44 -2.85
C ASP A 74 1.77 5.39 -3.11
N CYS A 75 1.13 5.46 -4.29
CA CYS A 75 0.01 4.62 -4.68
C CYS A 75 0.15 4.09 -6.11
N GLU A 76 -0.71 3.13 -6.50
CA GLU A 76 -0.80 2.65 -7.88
C GLU A 76 -1.15 3.80 -8.84
N ALA A 77 -0.32 4.01 -9.87
CA ALA A 77 -0.44 5.16 -10.77
C ALA A 77 -1.80 5.23 -11.47
N THR A 78 -2.32 4.10 -11.95
CA THR A 78 -3.61 4.02 -12.63
C THR A 78 -4.81 4.28 -11.70
N ALA A 79 -4.60 4.23 -10.38
CA ALA A 79 -5.63 4.46 -9.36
C ALA A 79 -5.51 5.85 -8.71
N ALA A 80 -4.43 6.60 -8.99
CA ALA A 80 -4.09 7.80 -8.25
C ALA A 80 -5.17 8.91 -8.37
N ASP A 81 -5.69 9.18 -9.57
CA ASP A 81 -6.78 10.15 -9.76
C ASP A 81 -8.05 9.78 -8.98
N ALA A 82 -8.39 8.50 -8.94
CA ALA A 82 -9.54 8.00 -8.18
C ALA A 82 -9.32 8.16 -6.67
N LEU A 83 -8.08 7.95 -6.20
CA LEU A 83 -7.70 8.18 -4.81
C LEU A 83 -7.73 9.67 -4.45
N VAL A 84 -7.16 10.55 -5.28
CA VAL A 84 -7.24 12.03 -5.11
C VAL A 84 -8.70 12.47 -5.01
N LYS A 85 -9.56 12.03 -5.94
CA LYS A 85 -10.98 12.37 -5.92
C LYS A 85 -11.65 11.91 -4.63
N ARG A 86 -11.34 10.70 -4.15
CA ARG A 86 -11.94 10.14 -2.94
C ARG A 86 -11.47 10.86 -1.67
N LEU A 87 -10.18 11.12 -1.52
CA LEU A 87 -9.64 11.91 -0.41
C LEU A 87 -10.22 13.34 -0.43
N SER A 88 -10.36 13.94 -1.61
CA SER A 88 -10.95 15.27 -1.78
C SER A 88 -12.41 15.33 -1.31
N MET A 89 -13.19 14.28 -1.52
CA MET A 89 -14.55 14.18 -0.97
C MET A 89 -14.56 14.16 0.56
N TYR A 90 -13.62 13.44 1.19
CA TYR A 90 -13.51 13.39 2.66
C TYR A 90 -12.94 14.66 3.28
N ARG A 91 -12.16 15.44 2.51
CA ARG A 91 -11.57 16.70 2.98
C ARG A 91 -12.62 17.74 3.37
N LEU A 92 -13.79 17.71 2.73
CA LEU A 92 -14.84 18.71 2.93
C LEU A 92 -14.26 20.13 2.81
N ARG A 93 -14.45 20.98 3.82
CA ARG A 93 -13.97 22.37 3.82
C ARG A 93 -12.56 22.55 4.39
N ARG A 94 -11.90 21.48 4.81
CA ARG A 94 -10.56 21.57 5.40
C ARG A 94 -9.59 22.20 4.42
N ALA A 95 -8.77 23.12 4.90
CA ALA A 95 -7.80 23.86 4.11
C ALA A 95 -6.56 22.99 3.80
N ILE A 96 -6.75 21.94 3.00
CA ILE A 96 -5.71 21.00 2.57
C ILE A 96 -5.76 20.91 1.03
N ASP A 97 -4.63 20.97 0.36
CA ASP A 97 -4.50 20.64 -1.05
C ASP A 97 -4.15 19.16 -1.20
N ILE A 98 -4.77 18.50 -2.17
CA ILE A 98 -4.59 17.07 -2.45
C ILE A 98 -4.43 16.93 -3.95
N ALA A 99 -3.23 16.63 -4.41
CA ALA A 99 -2.93 16.57 -5.84
C ALA A 99 -1.80 15.57 -6.13
N LEU A 100 -1.73 15.11 -7.38
CA LEU A 100 -0.54 14.42 -7.89
C LEU A 100 0.67 15.36 -7.85
N ASP A 101 1.82 14.83 -7.46
CA ASP A 101 3.11 15.51 -7.55
C ASP A 101 3.96 14.84 -8.63
N GLU A 102 3.91 15.41 -9.83
CA GLU A 102 4.62 14.91 -11.00
C GLU A 102 6.11 15.23 -10.99
N GLY A 103 6.59 16.04 -10.03
CA GLY A 103 8.01 16.40 -9.90
C GLY A 103 8.84 15.36 -9.16
N ILE A 104 8.19 14.38 -8.53
CA ILE A 104 8.82 13.34 -7.73
C ILE A 104 8.32 11.95 -8.13
N GLY A 105 9.16 10.96 -7.85
CA GLY A 105 8.97 9.59 -8.25
C GLY A 105 9.26 8.65 -7.09
N VAL A 106 8.69 7.47 -7.22
CA VAL A 106 8.84 6.37 -6.30
C VAL A 106 9.97 5.48 -6.81
N HIS A 107 10.92 5.16 -5.93
CA HIS A 107 12.05 4.33 -6.26
C HIS A 107 12.16 3.12 -5.32
N TRP A 108 12.86 2.10 -5.80
CA TRP A 108 13.06 0.83 -5.13
C TRP A 108 14.41 0.18 -5.46
N ARG A 109 14.92 -0.61 -4.52
CA ARG A 109 15.99 -1.59 -4.72
C ARG A 109 15.76 -2.85 -3.87
N PRO A 110 16.22 -4.04 -4.30
CA PRO A 110 15.92 -5.31 -3.63
C PRO A 110 16.76 -5.57 -2.36
N HIS A 111 17.70 -4.70 -2.00
CA HIS A 111 18.61 -4.90 -0.88
C HIS A 111 18.60 -3.72 0.10
N LEU A 112 19.01 -4.00 1.33
CA LEU A 112 19.22 -3.01 2.37
C LEU A 112 20.68 -2.52 2.35
N GLY A 113 20.94 -1.35 2.92
CA GLY A 113 22.27 -0.92 3.34
C GLY A 113 22.83 0.33 2.66
N ASP A 114 22.11 0.95 1.71
CA ASP A 114 22.57 2.21 1.10
C ASP A 114 21.71 3.43 1.51
N GLY A 115 21.15 3.38 2.71
CA GLY A 115 20.65 4.56 3.42
C GLY A 115 19.23 5.02 3.07
N ALA A 116 18.46 4.23 2.31
CA ALA A 116 17.03 4.49 2.13
C ALA A 116 16.20 3.72 3.19
N ALA A 117 14.92 4.03 3.29
CA ALA A 117 14.03 3.33 4.23
C ALA A 117 13.75 1.91 3.74
N ALA A 118 13.76 0.93 4.65
CA ALA A 118 13.22 -0.40 4.33
C ALA A 118 11.73 -0.30 3.96
N ASP A 119 11.25 -1.17 3.08
CA ASP A 119 9.82 -1.25 2.78
C ASP A 119 9.03 -1.55 4.07
N PRO A 120 7.97 -0.77 4.39
CA PRO A 120 7.29 -0.88 5.68
C PRO A 120 6.46 -2.17 5.83
N ARG A 121 6.25 -2.94 4.77
CA ARG A 121 5.52 -4.22 4.83
C ARG A 121 6.42 -5.36 5.29
N LEU A 122 7.64 -5.41 4.75
CA LEU A 122 8.57 -6.52 4.96
C LEU A 122 9.99 -6.08 4.54
N ALA A 123 10.96 -6.19 5.44
CA ALA A 123 12.35 -5.81 5.17
C ALA A 123 12.97 -6.58 3.98
N ALA A 124 12.52 -7.82 3.72
CA ALA A 124 12.97 -8.62 2.58
C ALA A 124 12.55 -8.03 1.21
N LEU A 125 11.62 -7.08 1.17
CA LEU A 125 11.30 -6.33 -0.04
C LEU A 125 12.39 -5.31 -0.40
N GLY A 126 13.37 -5.07 0.47
CA GLY A 126 14.46 -4.12 0.23
C GLY A 126 14.10 -2.71 0.66
N GLU A 127 14.63 -1.72 -0.06
CA GLU A 127 14.48 -0.31 0.29
C GLU A 127 13.65 0.47 -0.73
N ARG A 128 12.94 1.47 -0.21
CA ARG A 128 12.03 2.35 -0.94
C ARG A 128 12.35 3.81 -0.59
N TRP A 129 12.20 4.72 -1.54
CA TRP A 129 12.33 6.15 -1.30
C TRP A 129 11.52 6.96 -2.32
N ILE A 130 11.37 8.26 -2.03
CA ILE A 130 10.82 9.25 -2.95
C ILE A 130 11.93 10.25 -3.28
N ALA A 131 12.12 10.53 -4.57
CA ALA A 131 13.11 11.48 -5.05
C ALA A 131 12.57 12.30 -6.23
N PRO A 132 13.15 13.48 -6.53
CA PRO A 132 12.87 14.20 -7.77
C PRO A 132 13.09 13.31 -9.00
N ILE A 133 12.21 13.44 -9.99
CA ILE A 133 12.40 12.76 -11.27
C ILE A 133 13.07 13.71 -12.25
N ASP A 134 14.00 13.18 -13.04
CA ASP A 134 14.53 13.85 -14.22
C ASP A 134 14.13 13.02 -15.44
N VAL A 135 13.18 13.55 -16.21
CA VAL A 135 12.69 12.88 -17.44
C VAL A 135 13.79 12.71 -18.50
N SER A 136 14.96 13.34 -18.33
CA SER A 136 16.13 13.13 -19.17
C SER A 136 17.08 12.03 -18.66
N ASP A 137 16.81 11.44 -17.49
CA ASP A 137 17.62 10.33 -16.95
C ASP A 137 17.51 9.09 -17.86
N PRO A 138 18.65 8.55 -18.36
CA PRO A 138 18.65 7.32 -19.13
C PRO A 138 17.99 6.13 -18.43
N ALA A 139 18.00 6.07 -17.10
CA ALA A 139 17.31 5.03 -16.33
C ALA A 139 15.79 5.10 -16.50
N ASP A 140 15.24 6.30 -16.66
CA ASP A 140 13.82 6.50 -16.92
C ASP A 140 13.43 6.17 -18.37
N MET A 141 14.38 6.33 -19.30
CA MET A 141 14.22 6.00 -20.72
C MET A 141 14.36 4.51 -21.04
N LEU A 142 15.01 3.73 -20.16
CA LEU A 142 15.32 2.30 -20.36
C LEU A 142 14.26 1.34 -19.79
N GLY A 143 13.15 1.87 -19.29
CA GLY A 143 12.14 1.09 -18.57
C GLY A 143 12.54 0.93 -17.11
N GLY A 144 11.72 1.46 -16.21
CA GLY A 144 12.00 1.49 -14.78
C GLY A 144 12.10 0.10 -14.13
N ALA A 145 12.11 0.10 -12.80
CA ALA A 145 12.23 -1.11 -12.01
C ALA A 145 10.91 -1.89 -11.83
N ASP A 146 9.81 -1.52 -12.52
CA ASP A 146 8.47 -2.09 -12.28
C ASP A 146 8.40 -3.61 -12.42
N ALA A 147 8.98 -4.17 -13.49
CA ALA A 147 8.98 -5.61 -13.71
C ALA A 147 9.83 -6.35 -12.66
N ALA A 148 10.99 -5.79 -12.30
CA ALA A 148 11.86 -6.34 -11.27
C ALA A 148 11.21 -6.25 -9.87
N TRP A 149 10.56 -5.14 -9.57
CA TRP A 149 9.78 -4.92 -8.35
C TRP A 149 8.66 -5.95 -8.22
N ARG A 150 7.84 -6.09 -9.28
CA ARG A 150 6.74 -7.07 -9.34
C ARG A 150 7.24 -8.49 -9.10
N ALA A 151 8.28 -8.91 -9.82
CA ALA A 151 8.87 -10.23 -9.66
C ALA A 151 9.38 -10.45 -8.22
N HIS A 152 10.09 -9.46 -7.66
CA HIS A 152 10.63 -9.54 -6.30
C HIS A 152 9.53 -9.64 -5.24
N ARG A 153 8.54 -8.74 -5.24
CA ARG A 153 7.48 -8.74 -4.23
C ARG A 153 6.61 -10.01 -4.28
N LEU A 154 6.30 -10.50 -5.49
CA LEU A 154 5.52 -11.73 -5.65
C LEU A 154 6.32 -12.95 -5.20
N SER A 155 7.65 -12.98 -5.41
CA SER A 155 8.51 -14.04 -4.84
C SER A 155 8.49 -14.07 -3.31
N GLN A 156 8.22 -12.92 -2.67
CA GLN A 156 8.05 -12.81 -1.22
C GLN A 156 6.61 -13.04 -0.77
N GLY A 157 5.67 -13.34 -1.69
CA GLY A 157 4.25 -13.51 -1.38
C GLY A 157 3.47 -12.22 -1.12
N VAL A 158 4.04 -11.05 -1.37
CA VAL A 158 3.44 -9.75 -1.04
C VAL A 158 2.62 -9.22 -2.21
N CYS A 159 1.32 -9.03 -1.95
CA CYS A 159 0.36 -8.50 -2.93
C CYS A 159 0.32 -6.96 -2.90
N GLU A 160 0.05 -6.33 -4.04
CA GLU A 160 -0.01 -4.87 -4.20
C GLU A 160 -1.00 -4.46 -5.30
N GLY A 161 -1.72 -3.36 -5.08
CA GLY A 161 -2.56 -2.74 -6.10
C GLY A 161 -3.92 -3.40 -6.30
N ARG A 162 -4.78 -2.73 -7.08
CA ARG A 162 -6.20 -3.07 -7.22
C ARG A 162 -6.43 -4.44 -7.84
N ALA A 163 -5.59 -4.83 -8.81
CA ALA A 163 -5.70 -6.13 -9.49
C ALA A 163 -5.53 -7.31 -8.51
N GLU A 164 -4.62 -7.19 -7.55
CA GLU A 164 -4.29 -8.27 -6.62
C GLU A 164 -5.17 -8.22 -5.37
N LEU A 165 -5.45 -7.01 -4.85
CA LEU A 165 -6.29 -6.81 -3.67
C LEU A 165 -7.78 -6.93 -3.99
N GLY A 166 -8.17 -6.88 -5.26
CA GLY A 166 -9.53 -7.13 -5.74
C GLY A 166 -10.47 -5.92 -5.64
N ASP A 167 -9.95 -4.69 -5.65
CA ASP A 167 -10.72 -3.45 -5.87
C ASP A 167 -12.07 -3.34 -5.12
N GLY A 168 -12.04 -3.40 -3.79
CA GLY A 168 -13.24 -3.31 -2.96
C GLY A 168 -14.01 -4.62 -2.81
N GLU A 169 -13.44 -5.76 -3.24
CA GLU A 169 -14.03 -7.07 -3.02
C GLU A 169 -13.49 -7.81 -1.80
N THR A 170 -12.21 -7.61 -1.47
CA THR A 170 -11.48 -8.35 -0.42
C THR A 170 -11.44 -7.56 0.90
N LEU A 171 -11.65 -8.24 2.02
CA LEU A 171 -11.57 -7.61 3.35
C LEU A 171 -10.12 -7.31 3.70
N TRP A 172 -9.86 -6.20 4.40
CA TRP A 172 -8.49 -5.72 4.63
C TRP A 172 -7.57 -6.75 5.30
N LEU A 173 -8.07 -7.51 6.29
CA LEU A 173 -7.27 -8.54 6.94
C LEU A 173 -7.07 -9.81 6.09
N GLU A 174 -7.90 -10.04 5.07
CA GLU A 174 -7.67 -11.11 4.08
C GLU A 174 -6.55 -10.72 3.10
N CYS A 175 -6.20 -9.43 3.00
CA CYS A 175 -5.00 -8.95 2.31
C CYS A 175 -3.71 -9.11 3.15
N ASN A 176 -3.77 -9.85 4.26
CA ASN A 176 -2.68 -10.06 5.22
C ASN A 176 -2.18 -8.76 5.89
N ALA A 177 -3.08 -7.78 6.04
CA ALA A 177 -2.66 -6.47 6.54
C ALA A 177 -2.23 -6.46 8.01
N ALA A 178 -2.65 -7.43 8.83
CA ALA A 178 -2.12 -7.54 10.19
C ALA A 178 -0.65 -7.99 10.17
N GLU A 179 -0.33 -8.98 9.34
CA GLU A 179 1.01 -9.57 9.24
C GLU A 179 2.00 -8.66 8.52
N LEU A 180 1.54 -7.83 7.57
CA LEU A 180 2.34 -6.87 6.81
C LEU A 180 2.29 -5.44 7.37
N HIS A 181 1.98 -5.29 8.67
CA HIS A 181 1.98 -4.01 9.38
C HIS A 181 1.04 -2.93 8.80
N GLY A 182 0.02 -3.36 8.05
CA GLY A 182 -0.94 -2.53 7.32
C GLY A 182 -2.13 -1.99 8.12
N VAL A 183 -2.17 -2.22 9.43
CA VAL A 183 -3.28 -1.80 10.29
C VAL A 183 -2.80 -1.53 11.71
N SER A 184 -3.30 -0.44 12.30
CA SER A 184 -3.15 -0.18 13.74
C SER A 184 -4.44 -0.53 14.47
N PHE A 185 -4.35 -1.41 15.46
CA PHE A 185 -5.48 -1.77 16.33
C PHE A 185 -5.60 -0.88 17.56
N THR A 186 -4.64 0.03 17.76
CA THR A 186 -4.55 0.92 18.93
C THR A 186 -4.86 2.38 18.59
N LYS A 187 -5.01 2.72 17.30
CA LYS A 187 -5.39 4.08 16.87
C LYS A 187 -6.89 4.34 17.01
N GLY A 188 -7.26 5.62 16.85
CA GLY A 188 -8.65 6.06 16.81
C GLY A 188 -9.45 5.54 15.62
N CYS A 189 -10.71 5.98 15.52
CA CYS A 189 -11.63 5.50 14.49
C CYS A 189 -11.16 5.83 13.06
N TYR A 190 -11.39 4.90 12.13
CA TYR A 190 -11.20 5.09 10.69
C TYR A 190 -12.29 4.36 9.88
N ILE A 191 -12.40 4.68 8.59
CA ILE A 191 -13.43 4.10 7.72
C ILE A 191 -13.24 2.58 7.59
N GLY A 192 -14.31 1.81 7.85
CA GLY A 192 -14.27 0.35 7.75
C GLY A 192 -13.62 -0.36 8.95
N GLN A 193 -13.30 0.37 10.02
CA GLN A 193 -12.68 -0.20 11.23
C GLN A 193 -13.54 -1.28 11.88
N GLU A 194 -14.87 -1.15 11.93
CA GLU A 194 -15.73 -2.08 12.67
C GLU A 194 -15.55 -3.54 12.24
N ASN A 195 -15.57 -3.80 10.93
CA ASN A 195 -15.35 -5.15 10.41
C ASN A 195 -13.91 -5.61 10.63
N THR A 196 -12.93 -4.71 10.43
CA THR A 196 -11.51 -5.01 10.66
C THR A 196 -11.26 -5.43 12.12
N ALA A 197 -11.75 -4.65 13.08
CA ALA A 197 -11.62 -4.92 14.51
C ALA A 197 -12.38 -6.20 14.91
N ARG A 198 -13.60 -6.41 14.38
CA ARG A 198 -14.37 -7.64 14.63
C ARG A 198 -13.62 -8.87 14.16
N MET A 199 -13.01 -8.81 12.97
CA MET A 199 -12.18 -9.89 12.43
C MET A 199 -10.90 -10.12 13.22
N ASN A 200 -10.33 -9.12 13.88
CA ASN A 200 -9.14 -9.32 14.73
C ASN A 200 -9.49 -9.98 16.07
N TRP A 201 -10.56 -9.51 16.72
CA TRP A 201 -10.85 -9.88 18.12
C TRP A 201 -11.84 -11.03 18.29
N ARG A 202 -12.68 -11.31 17.30
CA ARG A 202 -13.81 -12.25 17.44
C ARG A 202 -13.90 -13.33 16.37
N GLN A 203 -13.19 -13.18 15.26
CA GLN A 203 -13.23 -14.14 14.17
C GLN A 203 -11.80 -14.52 13.78
N LYS A 204 -11.60 -15.72 13.24
CA LYS A 204 -10.34 -16.05 12.59
C LYS A 204 -10.40 -15.53 11.15
N VAL A 205 -9.34 -14.89 10.67
CA VAL A 205 -9.15 -14.65 9.23
C VAL A 205 -9.22 -16.01 8.53
N ASN A 206 -10.27 -16.23 7.75
CA ASN A 206 -10.59 -17.55 7.18
C ASN A 206 -10.31 -17.64 5.67
N ARG A 207 -9.92 -16.52 5.06
CA ARG A 207 -9.42 -16.44 3.70
C ARG A 207 -8.24 -15.48 3.62
N ARG A 208 -7.32 -15.71 2.69
CA ARG A 208 -6.14 -14.89 2.47
C ARG A 208 -5.79 -14.79 1.01
N LEU A 209 -5.21 -13.66 0.60
CA LEU A 209 -4.50 -13.55 -0.67
C LEU A 209 -3.16 -14.27 -0.54
N ILE A 210 -2.89 -15.19 -1.47
CA ILE A 210 -1.68 -16.01 -1.50
C ILE A 210 -1.15 -16.03 -2.92
N VAL A 211 0.16 -15.81 -3.07
CA VAL A 211 0.86 -16.01 -4.35
C VAL A 211 1.14 -17.49 -4.52
N VAL A 212 0.71 -18.05 -5.65
CA VAL A 212 0.83 -19.48 -5.98
C VAL A 212 1.45 -19.65 -7.37
N PRO A 213 2.03 -20.82 -7.69
CA PRO A 213 2.35 -21.18 -9.07
C PRO A 213 1.10 -21.12 -9.95
N LEU A 214 1.23 -20.57 -11.16
CA LEU A 214 0.10 -20.38 -12.07
C LEU A 214 -0.60 -21.70 -12.41
N GLU A 215 0.15 -22.79 -12.50
CA GLU A 215 -0.35 -24.15 -12.73
C GLU A 215 -1.22 -24.70 -11.58
N ALA A 216 -1.04 -24.20 -10.36
CA ALA A 216 -1.82 -24.58 -9.18
C ALA A 216 -3.03 -23.65 -8.93
N SER A 217 -3.13 -22.55 -9.67
CA SER A 217 -4.18 -21.53 -9.51
C SER A 217 -5.49 -21.95 -10.20
N ASP A 218 -6.62 -21.55 -9.62
CA ASP A 218 -7.96 -21.79 -10.15
C ASP A 218 -8.67 -20.46 -10.45
N GLU A 219 -9.20 -20.35 -11.66
CA GLU A 219 -9.86 -19.13 -12.17
C GLU A 219 -10.96 -18.58 -11.24
N LYS A 220 -11.70 -19.44 -10.52
CA LYS A 220 -12.81 -18.99 -9.65
C LYS A 220 -12.35 -18.20 -8.42
N ARG A 221 -11.08 -18.38 -8.02
CA ARG A 221 -10.49 -17.73 -6.85
C ARG A 221 -9.30 -16.84 -7.19
N ARG A 222 -8.86 -16.86 -8.44
CA ARG A 222 -7.75 -16.05 -8.95
C ARG A 222 -8.15 -14.56 -8.96
N ARG A 223 -7.28 -13.73 -8.39
CA ARG A 223 -7.33 -12.25 -8.47
C ARG A 223 -6.52 -11.73 -9.63
N ALA A 224 -5.29 -12.23 -9.78
CA ALA A 224 -4.37 -11.82 -10.83
C ALA A 224 -3.54 -13.02 -11.33
N ALA A 225 -3.08 -12.93 -12.58
CA ALA A 225 -2.21 -13.91 -13.22
C ALA A 225 -0.99 -13.19 -13.82
N TYR A 226 0.19 -13.81 -13.69
CA TYR A 226 1.46 -13.33 -14.24
C TYR A 226 2.13 -14.47 -15.00
N PRO A 227 1.69 -14.78 -16.24
CA PRO A 227 2.23 -15.88 -17.03
C PRO A 227 3.74 -15.80 -17.25
N GLU A 228 4.29 -14.59 -17.36
CA GLU A 228 5.71 -14.32 -17.53
C GLU A 228 6.56 -14.70 -16.30
N LEU A 229 5.92 -14.76 -15.12
CA LEU A 229 6.55 -15.20 -13.87
C LEU A 229 6.16 -16.65 -13.49
N GLY A 230 5.19 -17.24 -14.20
CA GLY A 230 4.58 -18.51 -13.79
C GLY A 230 3.84 -18.43 -12.46
N LEU A 231 3.32 -17.25 -12.09
CA LEU A 231 2.66 -16.98 -10.80
C LEU A 231 1.22 -16.51 -10.98
N ALA A 232 0.42 -16.66 -9.93
CA ALA A 232 -0.91 -16.08 -9.77
C ALA A 232 -1.14 -15.66 -8.32
N VAL A 233 -2.11 -14.79 -8.10
CA VAL A 233 -2.61 -14.42 -6.77
C VAL A 233 -4.00 -15.03 -6.60
N ASP A 234 -4.15 -15.95 -5.66
CA ASP A 234 -5.42 -16.61 -5.34
C ASP A 234 -5.97 -16.13 -4.00
N HIS A 235 -7.28 -15.97 -3.91
CA HIS A 235 -7.99 -15.71 -2.65
C HIS A 235 -8.43 -17.05 -2.03
N LEU A 236 -7.55 -17.68 -1.25
CA LEU A 236 -7.72 -19.02 -0.70
C LEU A 236 -8.39 -19.02 0.67
N ARG A 237 -9.09 -20.11 1.00
CA ARG A 237 -9.47 -20.42 2.39
C ARG A 237 -8.21 -20.73 3.18
N SER A 238 -8.08 -20.20 4.41
CA SER A 238 -6.86 -20.36 5.20
C SER A 238 -6.50 -21.82 5.49
N GLU A 239 -7.51 -22.68 5.63
CA GLU A 239 -7.35 -24.14 5.82
C GLU A 239 -6.93 -24.90 4.55
N ALA A 240 -7.06 -24.28 3.38
CA ALA A 240 -6.72 -24.87 2.08
C ALA A 240 -5.39 -24.34 1.52
N ILE A 241 -4.66 -23.52 2.28
CA ILE A 241 -3.34 -23.02 1.87
C ILE A 241 -2.33 -24.16 2.08
N ALA A 242 -1.74 -24.64 0.98
CA ALA A 242 -0.69 -25.64 1.05
C ALA A 242 0.56 -25.05 1.73
N PRO A 243 1.25 -25.78 2.63
CA PRO A 243 2.42 -25.27 3.36
C PRO A 243 3.52 -24.68 2.47
N GLU A 244 3.73 -25.24 1.29
CA GLU A 244 4.70 -24.79 0.29
C GLU A 244 4.36 -23.43 -0.34
N PHE A 245 3.10 -22.99 -0.26
CA PHE A 245 2.66 -21.66 -0.72
C PHE A 245 2.63 -20.64 0.42
N MET A 246 2.89 -21.05 1.65
CA MET A 246 2.87 -20.16 2.81
C MET A 246 4.17 -19.34 2.86
N PRO A 247 4.11 -18.01 2.69
CA PRO A 247 5.32 -17.20 2.83
C PRO A 247 5.80 -17.20 4.29
N ALA A 248 7.11 -17.04 4.49
CA ALA A 248 7.74 -17.15 5.81
C ALA A 248 7.16 -16.18 6.86
N TRP A 249 6.71 -15.00 6.43
CA TRP A 249 6.09 -13.99 7.30
C TRP A 249 4.64 -14.31 7.68
N LEU A 250 3.98 -15.27 7.01
CA LEU A 250 2.62 -15.72 7.31
C LEU A 250 2.60 -17.04 8.07
N ALA A 251 3.67 -17.82 7.99
CA ALA A 251 3.81 -19.06 8.73
C ALA A 251 3.67 -18.77 10.24
N PRO A 252 2.93 -19.60 11.00
CA PRO A 252 2.89 -19.46 12.44
C PRO A 252 4.32 -19.54 12.98
N VAL A 253 4.73 -18.51 13.73
CA VAL A 253 5.97 -18.56 14.50
C VAL A 253 5.85 -19.78 15.41
N GLY A 254 6.81 -20.71 15.29
CA GLY A 254 6.75 -22.02 15.94
C GLY A 254 6.31 -21.94 17.41
N GLU A 255 5.43 -22.85 17.79
CA GLU A 255 5.08 -23.14 19.19
C GLU A 255 6.33 -23.49 20.03
#